data_AF-A0A7S3JSQ2-F1
#
_entry.id   AF-A0A7S3JSQ2-F1
#
_cell.length_a   1.000
_cell.length_b   1.000
_cell.length_c   1.000
_cell.angle_alpha   90.00
_cell.angle_beta   90.00
_cell.angle_gamma   90.00
#
_symmetry.space_group_name_H-M   'P 1'
#
loop_
_entity.id
_entity.type
_entity.pdbx_description
1 polymer ?
#
loop_
_entity_poly.entity_id
_entity_poly.type
_entity_poly.pdbx_seq_one_letter_code
_entity_poly.pdbx_strand_id
1 'polypeptide(L)'
;DYAALPTPEKDDFENVFMQSVFWSLGAALIGESQNRFKIFVASKVATVSAPDGDSVYDAALRRFERWSHRVPEYIEPTPFKFYNVLVPTADSCKYRYILESL
;
A
#
# COMPACT_ATOMS: atom_id res chain seq x y z
N ASP A 1 23.34 -16.38 11.40
CA ASP A 1 23.76 -14.97 11.49
C ASP A 1 22.58 -14.04 11.35
N TYR A 2 22.10 -13.51 12.48
CA TYR A 2 21.17 -12.38 12.47
C TYR A 2 22.01 -11.10 12.34
N ALA A 3 22.37 -10.74 11.12
CA ALA A 3 22.85 -9.38 10.87
C ALA A 3 21.74 -8.43 11.35
N ALA A 4 22.05 -7.60 12.35
CA ALA A 4 21.09 -6.64 12.86
C ALA A 4 20.58 -5.81 11.67
N LEU A 5 19.27 -5.85 11.42
CA LEU A 5 18.66 -4.98 10.43
C LEU A 5 19.09 -3.55 10.77
N PRO A 6 19.50 -2.75 9.78
CA PRO A 6 19.87 -1.36 10.02
C PRO A 6 18.76 -0.67 10.82
N THR A 7 19.08 0.29 11.66
CA THR A 7 18.04 1.02 12.40
C THR A 7 17.16 1.81 11.41
N PRO A 8 15.83 1.90 11.64
CA PRO A 8 14.97 2.74 10.81
C PRO A 8 15.40 4.21 10.90
N GLU A 9 15.39 4.90 9.77
CA GLU A 9 15.71 6.32 9.66
C GLU A 9 14.47 7.19 9.85
N LYS A 10 14.66 8.50 10.05
CA LYS A 10 13.56 9.45 10.22
C LYS A 10 12.53 9.35 9.08
N ASP A 11 13.01 9.26 7.85
CA ASP A 11 12.16 9.21 6.66
C ASP A 11 11.36 7.90 6.61
N ASP A 12 11.86 6.79 7.18
CA ASP A 12 11.10 5.54 7.27
C ASP A 12 9.86 5.73 8.15
N PHE A 13 10.01 6.40 9.31
CA PHE A 13 8.88 6.73 10.17
C PHE A 13 7.90 7.69 9.50
N GLU A 14 8.42 8.70 8.80
CA GLU A 14 7.58 9.67 8.10
C GLU A 14 6.77 9.02 6.97
N ASN A 15 7.37 8.10 6.23
CA ASN A 15 6.71 7.37 5.16
C ASN A 15 5.59 6.45 5.71
N VAL A 16 5.85 5.75 6.81
CA VAL A 16 4.83 4.94 7.50
C VAL A 16 3.70 5.83 8.03
N PHE A 17 4.03 6.98 8.61
CA PHE A 17 3.05 7.95 9.10
C PHE A 17 2.16 8.47 7.96
N MET A 18 2.77 8.95 6.86
CA MET A 18 2.07 9.42 5.68
C MET A 18 1.12 8.34 5.13
N GLN A 19 1.61 7.10 5.02
CA GLN A 19 0.82 5.96 4.55
C GLN A 19 -0.36 5.64 5.47
N SER A 20 -0.17 5.76 6.78
CA SER A 20 -1.20 5.51 7.78
C SER A 20 -2.29 6.58 7.75
N VAL A 21 -1.91 7.86 7.62
CA VAL A 21 -2.85 8.98 7.48
C VAL A 21 -3.69 8.82 6.21
N PHE A 22 -3.03 8.40 5.12
CA PHE A 22 -3.73 8.07 3.90
C PHE A 22 -4.83 7.06 4.16
N TRP A 23 -4.49 5.85 4.63
CA TRP A 23 -5.46 4.76 4.67
C TRP A 23 -6.51 4.93 5.77
N SER A 24 -6.16 5.55 6.90
CA SER A 24 -7.13 5.76 7.99
C SER A 24 -8.17 6.83 7.67
N LEU A 25 -7.80 7.92 7.00
CA LEU A 25 -8.69 9.06 6.74
C LEU A 25 -9.16 9.15 5.29
N GLY A 26 -8.31 8.74 4.35
CA GLY A 26 -8.53 8.86 2.91
C GLY A 26 -9.07 7.61 2.24
N ALA A 27 -9.18 6.47 2.93
CA ALA A 27 -9.70 5.23 2.34
C ALA A 27 -11.16 5.33 1.88
N ALA A 28 -11.97 6.14 2.58
CA ALA A 28 -13.37 6.38 2.20
C ALA A 28 -13.52 7.36 1.02
N LEU A 29 -12.45 8.04 0.62
CA LEU A 29 -12.45 8.95 -0.52
C LEU A 29 -12.33 8.15 -1.83
N ILE A 30 -13.02 8.62 -2.86
CA ILE A 30 -13.06 7.96 -4.18
C ILE A 30 -12.62 8.91 -5.30
N GLY A 31 -12.09 8.32 -6.37
CA GLY A 31 -11.70 9.04 -7.58
C GLY A 31 -10.77 10.22 -7.30
N GLU A 32 -11.09 11.38 -7.86
CA GLU A 32 -10.24 12.58 -7.77
C GLU A 32 -10.07 13.11 -6.33
N SER A 33 -11.08 12.94 -5.47
CA SER A 33 -11.02 13.39 -4.07
C SER A 33 -9.92 12.67 -3.29
N GLN A 34 -9.74 11.37 -3.55
CA GLN A 34 -8.66 10.58 -2.97
C GLN A 34 -7.31 11.10 -3.44
N ASN A 35 -7.16 11.39 -4.74
CA ASN A 35 -5.91 11.93 -5.30
C ASN A 35 -5.55 13.31 -4.72
N ARG A 36 -6.53 14.22 -4.61
CA ARG A 36 -6.32 15.52 -3.98
C ARG A 36 -5.91 15.39 -2.51
N PHE A 37 -6.49 14.43 -1.79
CA PHE A 37 -6.09 14.13 -0.43
C PHE A 37 -4.66 13.59 -0.34
N LYS A 38 -4.24 12.69 -1.25
CA LYS A 38 -2.84 12.23 -1.35
C LYS A 38 -1.87 13.42 -1.42
N ILE A 39 -2.15 14.33 -2.37
CA ILE A 39 -1.32 15.51 -2.64
C ILE A 39 -1.32 16.45 -1.43
N PHE A 40 -2.47 16.64 -0.78
CA PHE A 40 -2.56 17.44 0.44
C PHE A 40 -1.69 16.88 1.56
N VAL A 41 -1.81 15.58 1.86
CA VAL A 41 -1.00 14.94 2.92
C VAL A 41 0.49 15.08 2.59
N ALA A 42 0.89 14.78 1.37
CA ALA A 42 2.30 14.86 0.98
C ALA A 42 2.88 16.28 0.95
N SER A 43 2.06 17.30 0.67
CA SER A 43 2.54 18.69 0.53
C SER A 43 2.41 19.53 1.80
N LYS A 44 1.51 19.16 2.73
CA LYS A 44 1.17 19.96 3.91
C LYS A 44 1.36 19.23 5.23
N VAL A 45 1.36 17.91 5.24
CA VAL A 45 1.39 17.10 6.47
C VAL A 45 2.72 16.36 6.60
N ALA A 46 3.16 15.70 5.52
CA ALA A 46 4.42 14.98 5.49
C ALA A 46 5.60 15.89 5.12
N THR A 47 6.78 15.53 5.62
CA THR A 47 8.07 16.16 5.27
C THR A 47 8.81 15.43 4.15
N VAL A 48 8.28 14.29 3.70
CA VAL A 48 8.78 13.45 2.61
C VAL A 48 7.92 13.58 1.35
N SER A 49 8.53 13.34 0.20
CA SER A 49 7.83 13.35 -1.09
C SER A 49 6.80 12.22 -1.19
N ALA A 50 5.62 12.52 -1.73
CA ALA A 50 4.66 11.49 -2.09
C ALA A 50 5.24 10.55 -3.14
N PRO A 51 4.96 9.24 -3.06
CA PRO A 51 5.25 8.33 -4.15
C PRO A 51 4.31 8.58 -5.34
N ASP A 52 4.82 8.34 -6.54
CA ASP A 52 4.01 8.42 -7.75
C ASP A 52 3.04 7.23 -7.87
N GLY A 53 1.80 7.54 -8.24
CA GLY A 53 0.78 6.54 -8.59
C GLY A 53 0.11 5.87 -7.39
N ASP A 54 -0.39 4.65 -7.59
CA ASP A 54 -1.02 3.85 -6.54
C ASP A 54 0.00 2.86 -5.94
N SER A 55 0.51 3.23 -4.76
CA SER A 55 1.61 2.55 -4.10
C SER A 55 1.36 2.39 -2.60
N VAL A 56 2.18 1.54 -1.99
CA VAL A 56 2.22 1.28 -0.56
C VAL A 56 3.67 1.32 -0.07
N TYR A 57 3.90 1.89 1.11
CA TYR A 57 5.22 1.85 1.73
C TYR A 57 5.51 0.47 2.31
N ASP A 58 6.60 -0.15 1.86
CA ASP A 58 7.14 -1.38 2.44
C ASP A 58 8.18 -1.03 3.51
N ALA A 59 7.86 -1.29 4.78
CA ALA A 59 8.76 -1.00 5.90
C ALA A 59 9.97 -1.95 5.96
N ALA A 60 9.87 -3.16 5.40
CA ALA A 60 10.99 -4.11 5.34
C ALA A 60 11.99 -3.72 4.25
N LEU A 61 11.49 -3.27 3.09
CA LEU A 61 12.30 -2.82 1.95
C LEU A 61 12.60 -1.32 1.94
N ARG A 62 12.03 -0.56 2.87
CA ARG A 62 12.16 0.90 3.03
C ARG A 62 11.87 1.70 1.77
N ARG A 63 10.84 1.30 1.03
CA ARG A 63 10.50 1.95 -0.24
C ARG A 63 9.03 1.86 -0.55
N PHE A 64 8.56 2.79 -1.35
CA PHE A 64 7.26 2.66 -1.97
C PHE A 64 7.28 1.64 -3.11
N GLU A 65 6.27 0.81 -3.14
CA GLU A 65 6.04 -0.18 -4.18
C GLU A 65 4.65 0.00 -4.78
N ARG A 66 4.55 -0.05 -6.11
CA ARG A 66 3.25 0.03 -6.79
C ARG A 66 2.43 -1.22 -6.52
N TRP A 67 1.13 -1.05 -6.34
CA TRP A 67 0.21 -2.18 -6.16
C TRP A 67 0.25 -3.16 -7.35
N SER A 68 0.52 -2.65 -8.55
CA SER A 68 0.71 -3.47 -9.75
C SER A 68 1.85 -4.48 -9.64
N HIS A 69 2.86 -4.24 -8.81
CA HIS A 69 3.98 -5.18 -8.59
C HIS A 69 3.68 -6.21 -7.49
N ARG A 70 2.62 -5.98 -6.69
CA ARG A 70 2.19 -6.88 -5.62
C ARG A 70 1.05 -7.83 -6.02
N VAL A 71 0.66 -7.82 -7.29
CA VAL A 71 -0.38 -8.72 -7.80
C VAL A 71 0.24 -10.10 -8.04
N PRO A 72 -0.15 -11.13 -7.28
CA PRO A 72 0.31 -12.49 -7.55
C PRO A 72 -0.23 -12.99 -8.88
N GLU A 73 0.48 -13.93 -9.49
CA GLU A 73 -0.03 -14.63 -10.66
C GLU A 73 -1.33 -15.37 -10.32
N TYR A 74 -2.29 -15.33 -11.23
CA TYR A 74 -3.53 -16.08 -11.06
C TYR A 74 -3.27 -17.58 -11.16
N ILE A 75 -3.72 -18.33 -10.15
CA ILE A 75 -3.68 -19.79 -10.14
C ILE A 75 -5.12 -20.29 -10.00
N GLU A 76 -5.52 -21.16 -10.92
CA GLU A 76 -6.85 -21.76 -10.92
C GLU A 76 -7.04 -22.72 -9.72
N PRO A 77 -8.17 -22.62 -8.97
CA PRO A 77 -8.40 -23.48 -7.82
C PRO A 77 -8.61 -24.94 -8.25
N THR A 78 -7.99 -25.88 -7.51
CA THR A 78 -8.15 -27.33 -7.74
C THR A 78 -8.78 -27.98 -6.51
N PRO A 79 -9.90 -28.73 -6.64
CA PRO A 79 -10.68 -28.95 -7.86
C PRO A 79 -11.39 -27.68 -8.33
N PHE A 80 -11.58 -27.57 -9.64
CA PHE A 80 -12.17 -26.39 -10.24
C PHE A 80 -13.59 -26.15 -9.74
N LYS A 81 -13.80 -24.99 -9.11
CA LYS A 81 -15.07 -24.50 -8.59
C LYS A 81 -15.23 -23.06 -9.05
N PHE A 82 -16.14 -22.80 -9.98
CA PHE A 82 -16.35 -21.46 -10.54
C PHE A 82 -16.54 -20.37 -9.47
N TYR A 83 -17.27 -20.67 -8.39
CA TYR A 83 -17.51 -19.73 -7.29
C TYR A 83 -16.28 -19.46 -6.40
N ASN A 84 -15.19 -20.22 -6.58
CA ASN A 84 -13.92 -20.02 -5.88
C ASN A 84 -12.87 -19.31 -6.77
N VAL A 85 -13.22 -18.93 -8.01
CA VAL A 85 -12.30 -18.23 -8.91
C VAL A 85 -12.22 -16.77 -8.46
N LEU A 86 -11.10 -16.41 -7.83
CA LEU A 86 -10.76 -15.04 -7.48
C LEU A 86 -9.51 -14.65 -8.27
N VAL A 87 -9.67 -13.73 -9.21
CA VAL A 87 -8.55 -13.18 -9.96
C VAL A 87 -7.92 -12.07 -9.14
N PRO A 88 -6.65 -12.20 -8.71
CA PRO A 88 -5.97 -11.13 -8.01
C PRO A 88 -5.77 -9.96 -8.99
N THR A 89 -6.33 -8.81 -8.62
CA THR A 89 -6.07 -7.51 -9.23
C THR A 89 -5.39 -6.59 -8.23
N ALA A 90 -4.76 -5.51 -8.71
CA ALA A 90 -4.15 -4.49 -7.85
C ALA A 90 -5.12 -3.99 -6.77
N ASP A 91 -6.38 -3.74 -7.15
CA ASP A 91 -7.43 -3.32 -6.24
C ASP A 91 -7.74 -4.37 -5.18
N SER A 92 -7.95 -5.63 -5.57
CA SER A 92 -8.26 -6.71 -4.61
C SER A 92 -7.11 -6.94 -3.63
N CYS A 93 -5.86 -6.85 -4.08
CA CYS A 93 -4.67 -6.98 -3.24
C CYS A 93 -4.56 -5.82 -2.25
N LYS A 94 -4.80 -4.59 -2.72
CA LYS A 94 -4.82 -3.38 -1.91
C LYS A 94 -5.88 -3.43 -0.81
N TYR A 95 -7.12 -3.73 -1.16
CA TYR A 95 -8.20 -3.82 -0.18
C TYR A 95 -7.96 -4.93 0.84
N ARG A 96 -7.51 -6.10 0.38
CA ARG A 96 -7.12 -7.20 1.28
C ARG A 96 -6.04 -6.78 2.26
N TYR A 97 -4.97 -6.16 1.78
CA TYR A 97 -3.87 -5.70 2.62
C TYR A 97 -4.34 -4.72 3.69
N ILE A 98 -5.19 -3.75 3.32
CA ILE A 98 -5.73 -2.78 4.28
C ILE A 98 -6.58 -3.49 5.34
N LEU A 99 -7.43 -4.44 4.94
CA LEU A 99 -8.25 -5.21 5.88
C LEU A 99 -7.43 -6.10 6.82
N GLU A 100 -6.29 -6.62 6.37
CA GLU A 100 -5.37 -7.42 7.19
C GLU A 100 -4.47 -6.56 8.09
N SER A 101 -4.29 -5.28 7.75
CA SER A 101 -3.42 -4.34 8.46
C SER A 101 -4.17 -3.45 9.47
N LEU A 102 -5.50 -3.51 9.49
CA LEU A 102 -6.38 -2.86 10.48
C LEU A 102 -6.67 -3.82 11.64
#